data_AF-A0A7W1B4K8-F1
#
_entry.id   AF-A0A7W1B4K8-F1
#
_cell.length_a   1.000
_cell.length_b   1.000
_cell.length_c   1.000
_cell.angle_alpha   90.00
_cell.angle_beta   90.00
_cell.angle_gamma   90.00
#
_symmetry.space_group_name_H-M   'P 1'
#
loop_
_entity.id
_entity.type
_entity.pdbx_description
1 polymer ?
#
loop_
_entity_poly.entity_id
_entity_poly.type
_entity_poly.pdbx_seq_one_letter_code
_entity_poly.pdbx_strand_id
1 'polypeptide(L)'
;AETNHRLLVTEIMQRVSQRSLVVILTGLDDAAINEGLVPVLAPLRRKHKIVIAAVSDPRVDQLAVGRSDPGEVYAAAAAASDRARRALTARTLADLGLSVVQAPPERFAPALADHYLSLKKAGQL
;
A
#
# COMPACT_ATOMS: atom_id res chain seq x y z
N ALA A 1 -12.24 15.71 1.56
CA ALA A 1 -13.18 14.66 1.14
C ALA A 1 -12.72 13.36 1.77
N GLU A 2 -13.56 12.71 2.55
CA GLU A 2 -13.22 11.44 3.22
C GLU A 2 -13.32 10.27 2.23
N THR A 3 -12.37 9.33 2.26
CA THR A 3 -12.35 8.20 1.32
C THR A 3 -13.34 7.13 1.77
N ASN A 4 -14.39 6.87 0.98
CA ASN A 4 -15.41 5.88 1.32
C ASN A 4 -15.06 4.48 0.77
N HIS A 5 -14.37 3.68 1.58
CA HIS A 5 -13.92 2.33 1.20
C HIS A 5 -15.06 1.32 1.01
N ARG A 6 -16.20 1.48 1.71
CA ARG A 6 -17.36 0.59 1.55
C ARG A 6 -17.98 0.71 0.17
N LEU A 7 -18.15 1.94 -0.31
CA LEU A 7 -18.69 2.19 -1.65
C LEU A 7 -17.77 1.59 -2.72
N LEU A 8 -16.45 1.74 -2.57
CA LEU A 8 -15.46 1.11 -3.46
C LEU A 8 -15.64 -0.41 -3.55
N VAL A 9 -15.78 -1.08 -2.40
CA VAL A 9 -15.96 -2.54 -2.36
C VAL A 9 -17.25 -2.95 -3.05
N THR A 10 -18.36 -2.26 -2.76
CA THR A 10 -19.67 -2.54 -3.36
C THR A 10 -19.63 -2.38 -4.89
N GLU A 11 -19.08 -1.28 -5.40
CA GLU A 11 -18.98 -1.02 -6.83
C GLU A 11 -18.15 -2.08 -7.56
N ILE A 12 -17.02 -2.49 -6.99
CA ILE A 12 -16.18 -3.54 -7.60
C ILE A 12 -16.94 -4.87 -7.64
N MET A 13 -17.59 -5.25 -6.53
CA MET A 13 -18.32 -6.52 -6.46
C MET A 13 -19.51 -6.56 -7.44
N GLN A 14 -20.13 -5.42 -7.72
CA GLN A 14 -21.22 -5.29 -8.69
C GLN A 14 -20.73 -5.33 -10.15
N ARG A 15 -19.61 -4.66 -10.45
CA ARG A 15 -19.12 -4.53 -11.83
C ARG A 15 -18.25 -5.71 -12.28
N VAL A 16 -17.56 -6.37 -11.36
CA VAL A 16 -16.56 -7.40 -11.68
C VAL A 16 -17.08 -8.77 -11.24
N SER A 17 -17.70 -9.48 -12.18
CA SER A 17 -18.33 -10.79 -11.94
C SER A 17 -17.32 -11.94 -11.84
N GLN A 18 -16.19 -11.84 -12.52
CA GLN A 18 -15.15 -12.88 -12.55
C GLN A 18 -14.00 -12.58 -11.56
N ARG A 19 -13.20 -13.61 -11.23
CA ARG A 19 -11.96 -13.41 -10.47
C ARG A 19 -11.06 -12.43 -11.24
N SER A 20 -10.46 -11.49 -10.54
CA SER A 20 -9.64 -10.42 -11.14
C SER A 20 -8.56 -9.97 -10.18
N LEU A 21 -7.54 -9.31 -10.71
CA LEU A 21 -6.59 -8.53 -9.92
C LEU A 21 -7.16 -7.15 -9.66
N VAL A 22 -7.29 -6.79 -8.38
CA VAL A 22 -7.69 -5.45 -7.96
C VAL A 22 -6.48 -4.75 -7.36
N VAL A 23 -6.03 -3.67 -8.00
CA VAL A 23 -4.93 -2.84 -7.52
C VAL A 23 -5.50 -1.57 -6.91
N ILE A 24 -5.28 -1.37 -5.61
CA ILE A 24 -5.74 -0.19 -4.88
C ILE A 24 -4.56 0.75 -4.71
N LEU A 25 -4.63 1.91 -5.36
CA LEU A 25 -3.64 2.97 -5.23
C LEU A 25 -3.98 3.84 -4.02
N THR A 26 -3.15 3.82 -2.98
CA THR A 26 -3.38 4.56 -1.73
C THR A 26 -2.07 4.84 -1.00
N GLY A 27 -2.06 5.81 -0.10
CA GLY A 27 -1.00 5.93 0.91
C GLY A 27 -1.04 4.77 1.91
N LEU A 28 0.10 4.48 2.55
CA LEU A 28 0.25 3.51 3.64
C LEU A 28 0.17 4.20 5.01
N ASP A 29 -0.80 5.11 5.17
CA ASP A 29 -1.11 5.64 6.49
C ASP A 29 -1.82 4.56 7.33
N ASP A 30 -1.30 4.30 8.52
CA ASP A 30 -1.71 3.15 9.33
C ASP A 30 -3.19 3.22 9.73
N ALA A 31 -3.68 4.40 10.12
CA ALA A 31 -5.08 4.61 10.52
C ALA A 31 -6.01 4.43 9.31
N ALA A 32 -5.69 5.07 8.17
CA ALA A 32 -6.49 4.94 6.96
C ALA A 32 -6.60 3.48 6.47
N ILE A 33 -5.49 2.73 6.55
CA ILE A 33 -5.45 1.34 6.11
C ILE A 33 -6.15 0.40 7.10
N ASN A 34 -5.74 0.38 8.36
CA ASN A 34 -6.18 -0.63 9.32
C ASN A 34 -7.59 -0.36 9.87
N GLU A 35 -7.98 0.91 10.03
CA GLU A 35 -9.30 1.28 10.55
C GLU A 35 -10.33 1.48 9.43
N GLY A 36 -9.88 1.92 8.25
CA GLY A 36 -10.75 2.22 7.12
C GLY A 36 -10.87 1.08 6.11
N LEU A 37 -9.76 0.76 5.44
CA LEU A 37 -9.76 -0.13 4.27
C LEU A 37 -9.84 -1.61 4.65
N VAL A 38 -8.95 -2.09 5.51
CA VAL A 38 -8.82 -3.51 5.88
C VAL A 38 -10.14 -4.14 6.34
N PRO A 39 -10.95 -3.50 7.22
CA PRO A 39 -12.19 -4.09 7.72
C PRO A 39 -13.23 -4.37 6.64
N VAL A 40 -13.18 -3.65 5.51
CA VAL A 40 -14.17 -3.76 4.43
C VAL A 40 -13.71 -4.65 3.27
N LEU A 41 -12.42 -5.06 3.24
CA LEU A 41 -11.86 -5.84 2.13
C LEU A 41 -12.26 -7.32 2.11
N ALA A 42 -12.82 -7.87 3.20
CA ALA A 42 -13.06 -9.29 3.33
C ALA A 42 -13.91 -9.92 2.18
N PRO A 43 -15.01 -9.30 1.69
CA PRO A 43 -15.76 -9.83 0.54
C PRO A 43 -14.90 -9.85 -0.73
N LEU A 44 -14.12 -8.79 -0.93
CA LEU A 44 -13.30 -8.60 -2.11
C LEU A 44 -12.13 -9.60 -2.15
N ARG A 45 -11.50 -9.86 -0.99
CA ARG A 45 -10.40 -10.83 -0.82
C ARG A 45 -10.81 -12.28 -1.11
N ARG A 46 -12.08 -12.63 -0.88
CA ARG A 46 -12.59 -13.99 -1.15
C ARG A 46 -12.71 -14.28 -2.65
N LYS A 47 -12.93 -13.24 -3.46
CA LYS A 47 -13.21 -13.38 -4.90
C LYS A 47 -12.06 -12.91 -5.79
N HIS A 48 -11.33 -11.89 -5.36
CA HIS A 48 -10.32 -11.20 -6.14
C HIS A 48 -8.96 -11.26 -5.45
N LYS A 49 -7.89 -11.22 -6.26
CA LYS A 49 -6.54 -11.01 -5.76
C LYS A 49 -6.36 -9.51 -5.56
N ILE A 50 -5.92 -9.09 -4.37
CA ILE A 50 -5.78 -7.67 -4.04
C ILE A 50 -4.30 -7.30 -3.90
N VAL A 51 -3.93 -6.20 -4.54
CA VAL A 51 -2.64 -5.53 -4.38
C VAL A 51 -2.90 -4.14 -3.82
N ILE A 52 -2.30 -3.83 -2.68
CA ILE A 52 -2.21 -2.45 -2.19
C ILE A 52 -0.94 -1.85 -2.77
N ALA A 53 -1.04 -0.76 -3.51
CA ALA A 53 0.12 -0.13 -4.12
C ALA A 53 0.23 1.33 -3.68
N ALA A 54 1.38 1.66 -3.12
CA ALA A 54 1.65 2.96 -2.52
C ALA A 54 2.94 3.58 -3.07
N VAL A 55 2.83 4.84 -3.48
CA VAL A 55 4.00 5.61 -3.90
C VAL A 55 4.70 6.13 -2.65
N SER A 56 5.99 5.83 -2.50
CA SER A 56 6.80 6.39 -1.42
C SER A 56 7.25 7.80 -1.76
N ASP A 57 7.23 8.70 -0.79
CA ASP A 57 7.78 10.03 -0.96
C ASP A 57 9.30 10.02 -0.70
N PRO A 58 10.16 10.20 -1.74
CA PRO A 58 11.61 10.15 -1.59
C PRO A 58 12.17 11.28 -0.72
N ARG A 59 11.42 12.37 -0.51
CA ARG A 59 11.83 13.49 0.34
C ARG A 59 11.89 13.09 1.81
N VAL A 60 11.03 12.17 2.24
CA VAL A 60 11.05 11.62 3.61
C VAL A 60 12.36 10.87 3.85
N ASP A 61 12.83 10.09 2.88
CA ASP A 61 14.10 9.38 2.98
C ASP A 61 15.31 10.34 2.92
N GLN A 62 15.23 11.45 2.19
CA GLN A 62 16.29 12.46 2.14
C GLN A 62 16.43 13.23 3.47
N LEU A 63 15.31 13.54 4.13
CA LEU A 63 15.29 14.16 5.46
C LEU A 63 15.87 13.24 6.55
N ALA A 64 15.92 11.92 6.31
CA ALA A 64 16.53 10.95 7.22
C ALA A 64 18.08 11.03 7.31
N VAL A 65 18.72 11.75 6.38
CA VAL A 65 20.20 11.77 6.24
C VAL A 65 20.83 13.02 6.87
N GLY A 66 20.10 14.13 7.00
CA GLY A 66 20.60 15.39 7.61
C GLY A 66 20.90 15.23 9.11
N ARG A 67 22.06 15.72 9.56
CA ARG A 67 22.53 15.62 10.96
C ARG A 67 23.26 16.88 11.46
N SER A 68 23.07 18.00 10.77
CA SER A 68 23.89 19.20 10.91
C SER A 68 23.37 20.14 12.00
N ASP A 69 22.06 20.07 12.30
CA ASP A 69 21.41 20.83 13.38
C ASP A 69 20.34 20.00 14.12
N PRO A 70 19.87 20.45 15.31
CA PRO A 70 18.86 19.73 16.09
C PRO A 70 17.52 19.50 15.37
N GLY A 71 17.14 20.39 14.45
CA GLY A 71 15.96 20.26 13.61
C GLY A 71 16.11 19.15 12.57
N GLU A 72 17.28 19.02 11.95
CA GLU A 72 17.63 17.91 11.05
C GLU A 72 17.63 16.56 11.78
N VAL A 73 18.16 16.50 13.01
CA VAL A 73 18.14 15.26 13.82
C VAL A 73 16.70 14.84 14.15
N TYR A 74 15.83 15.79 14.51
CA TYR A 74 14.42 15.51 14.76
C TYR A 74 13.70 15.05 13.48
N ALA A 75 13.91 15.74 12.35
CA ALA A 75 13.36 15.36 11.06
C ALA A 75 13.80 13.95 10.64
N ALA A 76 15.06 13.61 10.90
CA ALA A 76 15.59 12.29 10.60
C ALA A 76 14.98 11.18 11.47
N ALA A 77 14.80 11.45 12.77
CA ALA A 77 14.11 10.53 13.68
C ALA A 77 12.63 10.33 13.29
N ALA A 78 11.95 11.40 12.87
CA ALA A 78 10.58 11.34 12.39
C ALA A 78 10.45 10.51 11.10
N ALA A 79 11.36 10.73 10.14
CA ALA A 79 11.41 9.96 8.89
C ALA A 79 11.66 8.46 9.15
N ALA A 80 12.60 8.13 10.03
CA ALA A 80 12.87 6.74 10.42
C ALA A 80 11.65 6.08 11.09
N SER A 81 10.92 6.83 11.93
CA SER A 81 9.72 6.36 12.62
C SER A 81 8.56 6.11 11.65
N ASP A 82 8.32 7.01 10.69
CA ASP A 82 7.32 6.84 9.64
C ASP A 82 7.64 5.62 8.74
N ARG A 83 8.91 5.45 8.37
CA ARG A 83 9.37 4.27 7.62
C ARG A 83 9.11 2.96 8.37
N ALA A 84 9.41 2.92 9.66
CA ALA A 84 9.16 1.75 10.50
C ALA A 84 7.66 1.43 10.60
N ARG A 85 6.82 2.46 10.75
CA ARG A 85 5.36 2.31 10.78
C ARG A 85 4.83 1.73 9.48
N ARG A 86 5.22 2.30 8.33
CA ARG A 86 4.80 1.79 7.01
C ARG A 86 5.25 0.35 6.77
N ALA A 87 6.47 0.00 7.19
CA ALA A 87 6.96 -1.38 7.10
C ALA A 87 6.15 -2.35 7.94
N LEU A 88 5.71 -1.94 9.14
CA LEU A 88 4.81 -2.72 9.98
C LEU A 88 3.44 -2.89 9.32
N THR A 89 2.83 -1.80 8.85
CA THR A 89 1.54 -1.85 8.13
C THR A 89 1.62 -2.79 6.92
N ALA A 90 2.71 -2.72 6.14
CA ALA A 90 2.90 -3.61 4.99
C ALA A 90 3.00 -5.10 5.40
N ARG A 91 3.67 -5.41 6.52
CA ARG A 91 3.73 -6.78 7.08
C ARG A 91 2.36 -7.25 7.54
N THR A 92 1.62 -6.42 8.28
CA THR A 92 0.25 -6.74 8.71
C THR A 92 -0.66 -7.03 7.53
N LEU A 93 -0.56 -6.25 6.45
CA LEU A 93 -1.31 -6.52 5.21
C LEU A 93 -0.89 -7.85 4.56
N ALA A 94 0.42 -8.15 4.55
CA ALA A 94 0.93 -9.42 4.04
C ALA A 94 0.44 -10.64 4.85
N ASP A 95 0.35 -10.53 6.17
CA ASP A 95 -0.21 -11.57 7.04
C ASP A 95 -1.71 -11.78 6.77
N LEU A 96 -2.40 -10.74 6.31
CA LEU A 96 -3.75 -10.80 5.76
C LEU A 96 -3.78 -11.29 4.30
N GLY A 97 -2.69 -11.83 3.75
CA GLY A 97 -2.63 -12.33 2.37
C GLY A 97 -2.84 -11.26 1.29
N LEU A 98 -2.72 -9.98 1.66
CA LEU A 98 -2.72 -8.86 0.73
C LEU A 98 -1.27 -8.62 0.30
N SER A 99 -1.01 -8.52 -1.00
CA SER A 99 0.32 -8.11 -1.45
C SER A 99 0.45 -6.59 -1.46
N VAL A 100 1.61 -6.09 -1.03
CA VAL A 100 1.89 -4.65 -0.99
C VAL A 100 3.03 -4.32 -1.95
N VAL A 101 2.82 -3.34 -2.82
CA VAL A 101 3.85 -2.79 -3.70
C VAL A 101 4.14 -1.36 -3.25
N GLN A 102 5.38 -1.10 -2.85
CA GLN A 102 5.80 0.23 -2.41
C GLN A 102 7.10 0.62 -3.13
N ALA A 103 7.09 1.78 -3.78
CA ALA A 103 8.25 2.29 -4.52
C ALA A 103 8.16 3.81 -4.73
N PRO A 104 9.27 4.53 -4.92
CA PRO A 104 9.25 5.96 -5.27
C PRO A 104 8.65 6.19 -6.67
N PRO A 105 8.20 7.41 -7.01
CA PRO A 105 7.44 7.69 -8.22
C PRO A 105 8.12 7.19 -9.51
N GLU A 106 9.45 7.31 -9.60
CA GLU A 106 10.25 6.94 -10.78
C GLU A 106 10.33 5.42 -10.96
N ARG A 107 10.11 4.65 -9.89
CA ARG A 107 10.18 3.18 -9.89
C ARG A 107 8.82 2.52 -9.67
N PHE A 108 7.77 3.28 -9.39
CA PHE A 108 6.47 2.74 -9.02
C PHE A 108 5.82 1.93 -10.13
N ALA A 109 5.72 2.51 -11.33
CA ALA A 109 5.14 1.82 -12.49
C ALA A 109 5.86 0.50 -12.83
N PRO A 110 7.20 0.45 -12.97
CA PRO A 110 7.88 -0.82 -13.24
C PRO A 110 7.73 -1.82 -12.08
N ALA A 111 7.84 -1.38 -10.83
CA ALA A 111 7.67 -2.29 -9.68
C ALA A 111 6.26 -2.93 -9.64
N LEU A 112 5.22 -2.16 -9.95
CA LEU A 112 3.85 -2.68 -10.02
C LEU A 112 3.67 -3.66 -11.19
N ALA A 113 4.27 -3.37 -12.34
CA ALA A 113 4.26 -4.27 -13.49
C ALA A 113 4.99 -5.59 -13.20
N ASP A 114 6.17 -5.52 -12.59
CA ASP A 114 6.94 -6.70 -12.18
C ASP A 114 6.16 -7.57 -11.19
N HIS A 115 5.48 -6.93 -10.23
CA HIS A 115 4.61 -7.62 -9.29
C HIS A 115 3.47 -8.35 -10.00
N TYR A 116 2.76 -7.66 -10.91
CA TYR A 116 1.73 -8.30 -11.75
C TYR A 116 2.27 -9.51 -12.52
N LEU A 117 3.44 -9.38 -13.16
CA LEU A 117 4.07 -10.46 -13.91
C LEU A 117 4.45 -11.63 -13.01
N SER A 118 4.92 -11.37 -11.78
CA SER A 118 5.22 -12.41 -10.80
C SER A 118 3.97 -13.21 -10.41
N LEU A 119 2.85 -12.52 -10.16
CA LEU A 119 1.57 -13.15 -9.82
C LEU A 119 1.05 -14.00 -10.98
N LYS A 120 1.17 -13.51 -12.21
CA LYS A 120 0.80 -14.24 -13.43
C LYS A 120 1.64 -15.50 -13.61
N LYS A 121 2.97 -15.40 -13.45
CA LYS A 121 3.90 -16.55 -13.55
C LYS A 121 3.63 -17.60 -12.46
N ALA A 122 3.21 -17.17 -11.28
CA ALA A 122 2.87 -18.06 -10.18
C ALA A 122 1.46 -18.70 -10.29
N GLY A 123 0.72 -18.46 -11.38
CA GLY A 123 -0.64 -18.99 -11.57
C GLY A 123 -1.66 -18.42 -10.57
N GLN A 124 -1.38 -17.24 -10.00
CA GLN A 124 -2.23 -16.62 -8.97
C GLN A 124 -3.30 -15.69 -9.55
N LEU A 125 -3.22 -15.41 -10.86
CA LEU A 125 -4.14 -14.56 -11.64
C LEU A 125 -4.94 -15.39 -12.65
#